data_AF-A0A0C9MA74-F1
#
_entry.id   AF-A0A0C9MA74-F1
#
_cell.length_a   1.000
_cell.length_b   1.000
_cell.length_c   1.000
_cell.angle_alpha   90.00
_cell.angle_beta   90.00
_cell.angle_gamma   90.00
#
_symmetry.space_group_name_H-M   'P 1'
#
loop_
_entity.id
_entity.type
_entity.pdbx_description
1 polymer ?
#
loop_
_entity_poly.entity_id
_entity_poly.type
_entity_poly.pdbx_seq_one_letter_code
_entity_poly.pdbx_strand_id
1 'polypeptide(L)'
;MASLILGLLLFGNDKTTFVLMIFIQAKVFHELRRIGLTIDNVHREKIQIYSDCSILGQRITHQSWIHLSILYTLTQPAFIHWNIANGGLFWFVFPCLLVIINDCSAYYCGICWGKTKLISLSPSKTLEGFVGALWITVIFGYIASDVLCRFDSLIAENNMKIYDNIRYHGVVMALYASIFAPFGGFFASALKRATNIKDFAGWIPGHGGIVDRVDCQLFMAVFTYLYYQHIVNAQ
;
A
#
# COMPACT_ATOMS: atom_id res chain seq x y z
N MET A 1 23.04 13.79 -12.89
CA MET A 1 22.00 14.84 -12.91
C MET A 1 21.26 14.89 -14.25
N ALA A 2 21.94 14.97 -15.40
CA ALA A 2 21.28 14.93 -16.73
C ALA A 2 20.49 13.63 -17.00
N SER A 3 20.93 12.50 -16.45
CA SER A 3 20.25 11.20 -16.52
C SER A 3 18.97 11.11 -15.66
N LEU A 4 18.81 12.00 -14.66
CA LEU A 4 17.64 12.04 -13.78
C LEU A 4 16.52 12.92 -14.36
N ILE A 5 16.86 14.00 -15.07
CA ILE A 5 15.89 14.88 -15.75
C ILE A 5 15.36 14.21 -17.02
N LEU A 6 16.20 13.46 -17.73
CA LEU A 6 15.76 12.64 -18.88
C LEU A 6 14.86 11.47 -18.45
N GLY A 7 15.06 10.93 -17.23
CA GLY A 7 14.19 9.90 -16.66
C GLY A 7 12.81 10.40 -16.23
N LEU A 8 12.70 11.68 -15.82
CA LEU A 8 11.42 12.31 -15.46
C LEU A 8 10.60 12.76 -16.68
N LEU A 9 11.26 13.12 -17.79
CA LEU A 9 10.59 13.50 -19.05
C LEU A 9 10.07 12.31 -19.88
N LEU A 10 10.47 11.07 -19.53
CA LEU A 10 9.95 9.85 -20.16
C LEU A 10 8.75 9.23 -19.41
N PHE A 11 8.15 9.95 -18.45
CA PHE A 11 6.87 9.59 -17.84
C PHE A 11 5.69 9.89 -18.78
N GLY A 12 5.69 9.20 -19.92
CA GLY A 12 4.57 9.11 -20.85
C GLY A 12 3.91 7.74 -20.73
N ASN A 13 2.84 7.68 -19.94
CA ASN A 13 1.65 6.86 -20.15
C ASN A 13 1.82 5.53 -20.90
N ASP A 14 2.21 4.44 -20.22
CA ASP A 14 1.73 3.11 -20.56
C ASP A 14 2.06 2.04 -19.50
N LYS A 15 1.26 0.98 -19.44
CA LYS A 15 1.33 -0.17 -18.50
C LYS A 15 2.62 -1.00 -18.62
N THR A 16 3.51 -0.62 -19.53
CA THR A 16 4.74 -1.31 -19.93
C THR A 16 5.88 -1.12 -18.93
N THR A 17 5.89 -0.05 -18.13
CA THR A 17 7.00 0.31 -17.23
C THR A 17 7.13 -0.64 -16.03
N PHE A 18 6.01 -1.17 -15.52
CA PHE A 18 6.01 -2.16 -14.44
C PHE A 18 6.47 -3.55 -14.93
N VAL A 19 6.13 -3.90 -16.17
CA VAL A 19 6.55 -5.13 -16.84
C VAL A 19 8.05 -5.08 -17.16
N LEU A 20 8.56 -3.94 -17.62
CA LEU A 20 10.00 -3.74 -17.91
C LEU A 20 10.88 -3.97 -16.67
N MET A 21 10.41 -3.56 -15.47
CA MET A 21 11.16 -3.72 -14.22
C MET A 21 11.30 -5.19 -13.79
N ILE A 22 10.28 -6.02 -14.06
CA ILE A 22 10.30 -7.47 -13.81
C ILE A 22 11.16 -8.20 -14.87
N PHE A 23 11.08 -7.78 -16.14
CA PHE A 23 11.89 -8.36 -17.21
C PHE A 23 13.39 -8.08 -17.07
N ILE A 24 13.78 -6.91 -16.54
CA ILE A 24 15.19 -6.58 -16.27
C ILE A 24 15.77 -7.50 -15.18
N GLN A 25 14.99 -7.86 -14.16
CA GLN A 25 15.42 -8.80 -13.12
C GLN A 25 15.54 -10.25 -13.63
N ALA A 26 14.66 -10.69 -14.52
CA ALA A 26 14.70 -12.03 -15.10
C ALA A 26 15.81 -12.21 -16.15
N LYS A 27 16.12 -11.18 -16.94
CA LYS A 27 17.14 -11.22 -17.99
C LYS A 27 18.56 -11.32 -17.43
N VAL A 28 18.81 -10.70 -16.27
CA VAL A 28 20.06 -10.84 -15.52
C VAL A 28 20.24 -12.29 -15.02
N PHE A 29 19.17 -12.94 -14.57
CA PHE A 29 19.22 -14.32 -14.10
C PHE A 29 19.45 -15.34 -15.22
N HIS A 30 18.96 -15.05 -16.44
CA HIS A 30 19.14 -15.92 -17.61
C HIS A 30 20.56 -15.89 -18.18
N GLU A 31 21.22 -14.72 -18.23
CA GLU A 31 22.62 -14.61 -18.71
C GLU A 31 23.60 -15.30 -17.76
N LEU A 32 23.32 -15.31 -16.46
CA LEU A 32 24.15 -16.02 -15.46
C LEU A 32 24.14 -17.55 -15.64
N ARG A 33 23.08 -18.11 -16.24
CA ARG A 33 22.99 -19.55 -16.54
C ARG A 33 23.78 -19.96 -17.79
N ARG A 34 24.10 -19.01 -18.67
CA ARG A 34 24.73 -19.24 -19.98
C ARG A 34 26.25 -19.44 -19.91
N ILE A 35 26.88 -19.10 -18.79
CA ILE A 35 28.35 -18.94 -18.68
C ILE A 35 29.09 -20.25 -18.32
N GLY A 36 28.41 -21.36 -18.01
CA GLY A 36 28.97 -22.73 -18.02
C GLY A 36 30.42 -22.88 -17.52
N LEU A 37 30.67 -22.71 -16.22
CA LEU A 37 32.04 -22.73 -15.65
C LEU A 37 32.42 -24.08 -15.01
N THR A 38 33.59 -24.58 -15.42
CA THR A 38 34.27 -25.82 -15.04
C THR A 38 34.95 -25.76 -13.66
N ILE A 39 35.16 -26.92 -13.02
CA ILE A 39 35.06 -27.15 -11.57
C ILE A 39 36.17 -26.58 -10.66
N ASP A 40 37.32 -26.11 -11.15
CA ASP A 40 38.45 -25.71 -10.27
C ASP A 40 38.58 -24.18 -10.00
N ASN A 41 37.96 -23.31 -10.81
CA ASN A 41 37.84 -21.87 -10.53
C ASN A 41 36.63 -21.51 -9.64
N VAL A 42 35.78 -22.52 -9.38
CA VAL A 42 34.46 -22.38 -8.76
C VAL A 42 34.53 -21.86 -7.33
N HIS A 43 35.61 -22.10 -6.58
CA HIS A 43 35.66 -21.68 -5.17
C HIS A 43 35.92 -20.17 -4.99
N ARG A 44 36.85 -19.59 -5.75
CA ARG A 44 37.11 -18.14 -5.71
C ARG A 44 36.01 -17.34 -6.39
N GLU A 45 35.49 -17.81 -7.52
CA GLU A 45 34.33 -17.19 -8.16
C GLU A 45 33.09 -17.29 -7.28
N LYS A 46 32.84 -18.40 -6.58
CA LYS A 46 31.75 -18.45 -5.59
C LYS A 46 31.90 -17.39 -4.52
N ILE A 47 33.07 -17.23 -3.91
CA ILE A 47 33.27 -16.22 -2.85
C ILE A 47 33.05 -14.80 -3.39
N GLN A 48 33.57 -14.51 -4.59
CA GLN A 48 33.36 -13.23 -5.27
C GLN A 48 31.88 -12.98 -5.60
N ILE A 49 31.19 -13.98 -6.16
CA ILE A 49 29.76 -13.93 -6.49
C ILE A 49 28.90 -13.76 -5.22
N TYR A 50 29.23 -14.45 -4.12
CA TYR A 50 28.54 -14.29 -2.84
C TYR A 50 28.75 -12.89 -2.25
N SER A 51 29.98 -12.36 -2.32
CA SER A 51 30.30 -10.97 -1.95
C SER A 51 29.49 -9.98 -2.77
N ASP A 52 29.50 -10.11 -4.10
CA ASP A 52 28.81 -9.19 -5.00
C ASP A 52 27.29 -9.29 -4.86
N CYS A 53 26.73 -10.49 -4.67
CA CYS A 53 25.32 -10.69 -4.32
C CYS A 53 24.95 -10.05 -2.98
N SER A 54 25.84 -10.10 -1.99
CA SER A 54 25.59 -9.49 -0.67
C SER A 54 25.57 -7.96 -0.74
N ILE A 55 26.50 -7.36 -1.49
CA ILE A 55 26.59 -5.92 -1.73
C ILE A 55 25.40 -5.46 -2.58
N LEU A 56 25.05 -6.22 -3.62
CA LEU A 56 23.89 -5.94 -4.47
C LEU A 56 22.59 -6.01 -3.66
N GLY A 57 22.44 -7.02 -2.80
CA GLY A 57 21.29 -7.15 -1.89
C GLY A 57 21.16 -5.97 -0.93
N GLN A 58 22.28 -5.52 -0.34
CA GLN A 58 22.29 -4.31 0.49
C GLN A 58 21.92 -3.05 -0.30
N ARG A 59 22.43 -2.88 -1.53
CA ARG A 59 22.10 -1.74 -2.39
C ARG A 59 20.64 -1.70 -2.79
N ILE A 60 20.05 -2.85 -3.16
CA ILE A 60 18.62 -2.96 -3.49
C ILE A 60 17.78 -2.61 -2.26
N THR A 61 18.16 -3.15 -1.09
CA THR A 61 17.47 -2.87 0.18
C THR A 61 17.50 -1.38 0.49
N HIS A 62 18.67 -0.75 0.47
CA HIS A 62 18.82 0.69 0.72
C HIS A 62 18.01 1.53 -0.26
N GLN A 63 17.99 1.16 -1.54
CA GLN A 63 17.20 1.83 -2.56
C GLN A 63 15.69 1.68 -2.29
N SER A 64 15.22 0.49 -1.90
CA SER A 64 13.82 0.28 -1.50
C SER A 64 13.42 1.14 -0.30
N TRP A 65 14.30 1.26 0.70
CA TRP A 65 14.08 2.12 1.87
C TRP A 65 13.93 3.59 1.51
N ILE A 66 14.77 4.11 0.61
CA ILE A 66 14.67 5.50 0.14
C ILE A 66 13.30 5.73 -0.52
N HIS A 67 12.88 4.85 -1.43
CA HIS A 67 11.60 5.02 -2.13
C HIS A 67 10.42 4.99 -1.16
N LEU A 68 10.38 4.06 -0.21
CA LEU A 68 9.33 4.01 0.80
C LEU A 68 9.34 5.25 1.69
N SER A 69 10.52 5.72 2.08
CA SER A 69 10.64 6.92 2.91
C SER A 69 10.07 8.14 2.20
N ILE A 70 10.33 8.29 0.90
CA ILE A 70 9.73 9.36 0.08
C ILE A 70 8.21 9.19 -0.03
N LEU A 71 7.74 7.96 -0.28
CA LEU A 71 6.33 7.64 -0.42
C LEU A 71 5.54 7.99 0.85
N TYR A 72 6.09 7.69 2.03
CA TYR A 72 5.42 7.94 3.31
C TYR A 72 5.63 9.37 3.85
N THR A 73 6.79 9.99 3.63
CA THR A 73 7.05 11.33 4.20
C THR A 73 6.59 12.47 3.31
N LEU A 74 6.52 12.26 2.00
CA LEU A 74 6.14 13.31 1.04
C LEU A 74 4.82 13.00 0.36
N THR A 75 4.69 11.82 -0.25
CA THR A 75 3.52 11.51 -1.08
C THR A 75 2.24 11.36 -0.27
N GLN A 76 2.25 10.56 0.79
CA GLN A 76 1.07 10.35 1.62
C GLN A 76 0.55 11.64 2.28
N PRO A 77 1.38 12.46 2.97
CA PRO A 77 0.90 13.68 3.60
C PRO A 77 0.43 14.72 2.58
N ALA A 78 1.04 14.77 1.39
CA ALA A 78 0.60 15.67 0.33
C ALA A 78 -0.84 15.35 -0.12
N PHE A 79 -1.16 14.08 -0.36
CA PHE A 79 -2.52 13.67 -0.72
C PHE A 79 -3.51 13.90 0.43
N ILE A 80 -3.13 13.57 1.67
CA ILE A 80 -3.99 13.79 2.85
C ILE A 80 -4.27 15.29 3.03
N HIS A 81 -3.23 16.13 2.97
CA HIS A 81 -3.38 17.57 3.10
C HIS A 81 -4.26 18.14 1.99
N TRP A 82 -4.10 17.66 0.76
CA TRP A 82 -4.95 18.06 -0.36
C TRP A 82 -6.42 17.66 -0.13
N ASN A 83 -6.69 16.42 0.32
CA ASN A 83 -8.04 15.93 0.61
C ASN A 83 -8.71 16.76 1.71
N ILE A 84 -7.98 17.10 2.78
CA ILE A 84 -8.49 17.93 3.88
C ILE A 84 -8.77 19.36 3.39
N ALA A 85 -7.84 19.96 2.64
CA ALA A 85 -7.95 21.34 2.20
C ALA A 85 -9.12 21.59 1.23
N ASN A 86 -9.45 20.61 0.38
CA ASN A 86 -10.51 20.75 -0.62
C ASN A 86 -11.84 20.15 -0.15
N GLY A 87 -11.80 18.98 0.49
CA GLY A 87 -12.99 18.24 0.89
C GLY A 87 -13.44 18.48 2.33
N GLY A 88 -12.55 18.93 3.20
CA GLY A 88 -12.75 18.97 4.65
C GLY A 88 -12.23 17.71 5.36
N LEU A 89 -12.33 17.70 6.68
CA LEU A 89 -11.77 16.65 7.54
C LEU A 89 -12.43 15.28 7.32
N PHE A 90 -13.67 15.25 6.82
CA PHE A 90 -14.39 14.03 6.44
C PHE A 90 -13.58 13.15 5.49
N TRP A 91 -12.96 13.73 4.45
CA TRP A 91 -12.16 13.02 3.44
C TRP A 91 -10.79 12.54 3.93
N PHE A 92 -10.51 12.74 5.20
CA PHE A 92 -9.38 12.13 5.89
C PHE A 92 -9.88 11.12 6.94
N VAL A 93 -10.78 11.54 7.82
CA VAL A 93 -11.26 10.71 8.94
C VAL A 93 -12.02 9.49 8.46
N PHE A 94 -12.93 9.65 7.50
CA PHE A 94 -13.77 8.54 7.05
C PHE A 94 -12.96 7.43 6.34
N PRO A 95 -12.09 7.72 5.36
CA PRO A 95 -11.19 6.71 4.79
C PRO A 95 -10.28 6.04 5.83
N CYS A 96 -9.74 6.80 6.78
CA CYS A 96 -8.92 6.24 7.85
C CYS A 96 -9.70 5.27 8.73
N LEU A 97 -10.93 5.63 9.12
CA LEU A 97 -11.82 4.75 9.90
C LEU A 97 -12.16 3.46 9.17
N LEU A 98 -12.43 3.53 7.86
CA LEU A 98 -12.73 2.35 7.04
C LEU A 98 -11.58 1.33 7.07
N VAL A 99 -10.33 1.78 6.96
CA VAL A 99 -9.16 0.89 7.05
C VAL A 99 -9.04 0.26 8.43
N ILE A 100 -9.21 1.06 9.49
CA ILE A 100 -9.13 0.56 10.88
C ILE A 100 -10.20 -0.50 11.11
N ILE A 101 -11.45 -0.23 10.72
CA ILE A 101 -12.56 -1.17 10.84
C ILE A 101 -12.32 -2.41 9.99
N ASN A 102 -11.78 -2.27 8.78
CA ASN A 102 -11.46 -3.40 7.93
C ASN A 102 -10.40 -4.32 8.55
N ASP A 103 -9.32 -3.75 9.08
CA ASP A 103 -8.26 -4.53 9.72
C ASP A 103 -8.73 -5.21 11.00
N CYS A 104 -9.50 -4.51 11.85
CA CYS A 104 -10.13 -5.10 13.02
C CYS A 104 -11.10 -6.22 12.63
N SER A 105 -11.97 -5.99 11.65
CA SER A 105 -12.96 -6.97 11.20
C SER A 105 -12.31 -8.19 10.57
N ALA A 106 -11.23 -8.01 9.80
CA ALA A 106 -10.45 -9.10 9.23
C ALA A 106 -9.79 -9.95 10.31
N TYR A 107 -9.29 -9.32 11.37
CA TYR A 107 -8.72 -10.01 12.53
C TYR A 107 -9.78 -10.81 13.29
N TYR A 108 -10.91 -10.20 13.64
CA TYR A 108 -11.98 -10.88 14.39
C TYR A 108 -12.61 -12.02 13.58
N CYS A 109 -12.98 -11.77 12.32
CA CYS A 109 -13.52 -12.82 11.44
C CYS A 109 -12.50 -13.92 11.16
N GLY A 110 -11.22 -13.54 11.06
CA GLY A 110 -10.12 -14.48 10.88
C GLY A 110 -9.92 -15.41 12.07
N ILE A 111 -10.10 -14.93 13.30
CA ILE A 111 -10.04 -15.78 14.50
C ILE A 111 -11.27 -16.67 14.61
N CYS A 112 -12.46 -16.14 14.36
CA CYS A 112 -13.70 -16.89 14.54
C CYS A 112 -13.90 -17.99 13.49
N TRP A 113 -13.56 -17.73 12.23
CA TRP A 113 -13.88 -18.62 11.11
C TRP A 113 -12.72 -18.89 10.16
N GLY A 114 -11.53 -18.38 10.43
CA GLY A 114 -10.37 -18.52 9.54
C GLY A 114 -9.87 -19.96 9.46
N LYS A 115 -9.93 -20.53 8.26
CA LYS A 115 -9.41 -21.87 7.96
C LYS A 115 -8.45 -21.84 6.78
N THR A 116 -8.75 -21.01 5.78
CA THR A 116 -8.00 -20.96 4.52
C THR A 116 -7.05 -19.78 4.53
N LYS A 117 -5.75 -20.03 4.30
CA LYS A 117 -4.74 -18.95 4.23
C LYS A 117 -4.92 -18.14 2.94
N LEU A 118 -4.83 -16.82 3.05
CA LEU A 118 -4.98 -15.91 1.90
C LEU A 118 -3.69 -15.83 1.07
N ILE A 119 -2.54 -15.66 1.73
CA ILE A 119 -1.22 -15.54 1.08
C ILE A 119 -0.19 -16.30 1.90
N SER A 120 0.66 -17.10 1.25
CA SER A 120 1.73 -17.87 1.90
C SER A 120 2.72 -17.01 2.70
N LEU A 121 2.92 -15.77 2.25
CA LEU A 121 3.80 -14.77 2.85
C LEU A 121 3.32 -14.27 4.23
N SER A 122 2.01 -14.33 4.49
CA SER A 122 1.38 -13.83 5.72
C SER A 122 0.52 -14.93 6.35
N PRO A 123 1.12 -15.80 7.19
CA PRO A 123 0.46 -17.01 7.69
C PRO A 123 -0.79 -16.76 8.53
N SER A 124 -0.92 -15.57 9.11
CA SER A 124 -2.03 -15.17 9.98
C SER A 124 -3.25 -14.63 9.24
N LYS A 125 -3.13 -14.35 7.93
CA LYS A 125 -4.22 -13.77 7.15
C LYS A 125 -5.02 -14.86 6.44
N THR A 126 -6.33 -14.86 6.67
CA THR A 126 -7.26 -15.88 6.17
C THR A 126 -8.22 -15.31 5.15
N LEU A 127 -8.69 -16.16 4.23
CA LEU A 127 -9.66 -15.78 3.20
C LEU A 127 -11.01 -15.44 3.83
N GLU A 128 -11.44 -16.22 4.83
CA GLU A 128 -12.71 -15.99 5.54
C GLU A 128 -12.66 -14.67 6.32
N GLY A 129 -11.51 -14.33 6.90
CA GLY A 129 -11.27 -13.03 7.52
C GLY A 129 -11.42 -11.88 6.52
N PHE A 130 -10.82 -12.02 5.33
CA PHE A 130 -10.92 -11.02 4.27
C PHE A 130 -12.35 -10.81 3.77
N VAL A 131 -13.10 -11.90 3.51
CA VAL A 131 -14.49 -11.82 3.06
C VAL A 131 -15.41 -11.27 4.17
N GLY A 132 -15.20 -11.68 5.43
CA GLY A 132 -15.95 -11.14 6.56
C GLY A 132 -15.71 -9.64 6.77
N ALA A 133 -14.45 -9.21 6.62
CA ALA A 133 -14.09 -7.79 6.67
C ALA A 133 -14.78 -6.97 5.58
N LEU A 134 -14.93 -7.51 4.38
CA LEU A 134 -15.63 -6.84 3.28
C LEU A 134 -17.07 -6.51 3.65
N TRP A 135 -17.83 -7.50 4.12
CA TRP A 135 -19.23 -7.27 4.49
C TRP A 135 -19.37 -6.28 5.65
N ILE A 136 -18.57 -6.42 6.70
CA ILE A 136 -18.63 -5.54 7.87
C ILE A 136 -18.23 -4.11 7.49
N THR A 137 -17.17 -3.94 6.71
CA THR A 137 -16.67 -2.62 6.29
C THR A 137 -17.66 -1.91 5.38
N VAL A 138 -18.33 -2.62 4.47
CA VAL A 138 -19.37 -2.03 3.59
C VAL A 138 -20.59 -1.59 4.41
N ILE A 139 -21.07 -2.42 5.33
CA ILE A 139 -22.19 -2.05 6.22
C ILE A 139 -21.80 -0.84 7.08
N PHE A 140 -20.60 -0.88 7.66
CA PHE A 140 -20.07 0.24 8.45
C PHE A 140 -19.95 1.51 7.60
N GLY A 141 -19.41 1.44 6.38
CA GLY A 141 -19.29 2.59 5.48
C GLY A 141 -20.62 3.20 5.09
N TYR A 142 -21.65 2.37 4.85
CA TYR A 142 -23.01 2.84 4.57
C TYR A 142 -23.60 3.62 5.76
N ILE A 143 -23.44 3.11 6.99
CA ILE A 143 -23.99 3.74 8.20
C ILE A 143 -23.15 4.95 8.63
N ALA A 144 -21.83 4.78 8.68
CA ALA A 144 -20.90 5.80 9.17
C ALA A 144 -20.84 7.02 8.24
N SER A 145 -21.01 6.85 6.93
CA SER A 145 -21.11 7.98 6.00
C SER A 145 -22.33 8.86 6.31
N ASP A 146 -23.49 8.26 6.62
CA ASP A 146 -24.71 8.99 7.02
C ASP A 146 -24.56 9.69 8.37
N VAL A 147 -23.86 9.07 9.34
CA VAL A 147 -23.64 9.65 10.67
C VAL A 147 -22.60 10.76 10.66
N LEU A 148 -21.45 10.53 10.03
CA LEU A 148 -20.34 11.48 10.01
C LEU A 148 -20.68 12.74 9.21
N CYS A 149 -21.54 12.63 8.20
CA CYS A 149 -21.99 13.76 7.40
C CYS A 149 -22.88 14.74 8.19
N ARG A 150 -23.43 14.33 9.34
CA ARG A 150 -24.24 15.21 10.22
C ARG A 150 -23.41 16.15 11.10
N PHE A 151 -22.08 15.96 11.13
CA PHE A 151 -21.19 16.83 11.87
C PHE A 151 -20.64 17.89 10.92
N ASP A 152 -21.27 19.06 10.92
CA ASP A 152 -20.89 20.20 10.06
C ASP A 152 -19.41 20.59 10.19
N SER A 153 -18.80 20.35 11.36
CA SER A 153 -17.38 20.59 11.62
C SER A 153 -16.43 19.71 10.81
N LEU A 154 -16.90 18.59 10.26
CA LEU A 154 -16.08 17.68 9.45
C LEU A 154 -16.11 18.02 7.97
N ILE A 155 -17.08 18.81 7.51
CA ILE A 155 -17.30 19.12 6.10
C ILE A 155 -16.82 20.54 5.82
N ALA A 156 -16.11 20.75 4.70
CA ALA A 156 -15.76 22.10 4.30
C ALA A 156 -17.02 22.88 3.90
N GLU A 157 -17.13 24.13 4.38
CA GLU A 157 -18.31 25.01 4.31
C GLU A 157 -18.90 25.20 2.89
N ASN A 158 -18.12 24.92 1.84
CA ASN A 158 -18.51 25.08 0.43
C ASN A 158 -18.96 23.79 -0.28
N ASN A 159 -19.02 22.64 0.40
CA ASN A 159 -19.25 21.35 -0.24
C ASN A 159 -20.68 20.80 -0.06
N MET A 160 -21.71 21.58 -0.41
CA MET A 160 -23.11 21.11 -0.41
C MET A 160 -23.32 19.85 -1.30
N LYS A 161 -22.50 19.65 -2.34
CA LYS A 161 -22.59 18.51 -3.25
C LYS A 161 -22.27 17.16 -2.61
N ILE A 162 -21.61 17.14 -1.44
CA ILE A 162 -21.30 15.91 -0.69
C ILE A 162 -22.58 15.26 -0.13
N TYR A 163 -23.61 16.07 0.17
CA TYR A 163 -24.87 15.56 0.71
C TYR A 163 -25.66 14.75 -0.33
N ASP A 164 -25.43 15.01 -1.62
CA ASP A 164 -26.05 14.23 -2.69
C ASP A 164 -25.44 12.83 -2.71
N ASN A 165 -26.26 11.84 -2.35
CA ASN A 165 -25.88 10.43 -2.35
C ASN A 165 -24.67 10.08 -1.47
N ILE A 166 -24.54 10.69 -0.29
CA ILE A 166 -23.46 10.40 0.67
C ILE A 166 -23.25 8.90 0.95
N ARG A 167 -24.34 8.13 0.98
CA ARG A 167 -24.32 6.67 1.17
C ARG A 167 -23.65 5.92 0.02
N TYR A 168 -23.84 6.40 -1.21
CA TYR A 168 -23.19 5.85 -2.39
C TYR A 168 -21.66 6.05 -2.30
N HIS A 169 -21.22 7.28 -1.98
CA HIS A 169 -19.81 7.56 -1.73
C HIS A 169 -19.26 6.69 -0.60
N GLY A 170 -20.00 6.53 0.49
CA GLY A 170 -19.64 5.67 1.62
C GLY A 170 -19.39 4.20 1.21
N VAL A 171 -20.29 3.62 0.42
CA VAL A 171 -20.16 2.23 -0.06
C VAL A 171 -18.99 2.07 -1.02
N VAL A 172 -18.79 3.00 -1.97
CA VAL A 172 -17.68 2.93 -2.93
C VAL A 172 -16.34 2.98 -2.21
N MET A 173 -16.19 3.89 -1.24
CA MET A 173 -14.99 4.02 -0.43
C MET A 173 -14.75 2.76 0.42
N ALA A 174 -15.80 2.19 1.01
CA ALA A 174 -15.71 0.96 1.80
C ALA A 174 -15.31 -0.27 0.96
N LEU A 175 -15.86 -0.41 -0.24
CA LEU A 175 -15.47 -1.46 -1.19
C LEU A 175 -13.98 -1.34 -1.56
N TYR A 176 -13.52 -0.13 -1.86
CA TYR A 176 -12.11 0.09 -2.16
C TYR A 176 -11.22 -0.20 -0.94
N ALA A 177 -11.62 0.27 0.24
CA ALA A 177 -10.89 0.05 1.48
C ALA A 177 -10.76 -1.43 1.85
N SER A 178 -11.75 -2.26 1.54
CA SER A 178 -11.67 -3.68 1.85
C SER A 178 -10.96 -4.51 0.78
N ILE A 179 -11.16 -4.18 -0.50
CA ILE A 179 -10.58 -4.97 -1.59
C ILE A 179 -9.13 -4.57 -1.85
N PHE A 180 -8.87 -3.27 -2.02
CA PHE A 180 -7.59 -2.79 -2.55
C PHE A 180 -6.63 -2.28 -1.47
N ALA A 181 -7.12 -1.62 -0.43
CA ALA A 181 -6.23 -1.06 0.60
C ALA A 181 -5.36 -2.12 1.33
N PRO A 182 -5.83 -3.36 1.63
CA PRO A 182 -5.01 -4.37 2.31
C PRO A 182 -3.78 -4.83 1.50
N PHE A 183 -3.75 -4.55 0.19
CA PHE A 183 -2.57 -4.80 -0.64
C PHE A 183 -1.37 -3.96 -0.24
N GLY A 184 -1.57 -2.76 0.33
CA GLY A 184 -0.49 -1.98 0.93
C GLY A 184 0.20 -2.75 2.05
N GLY A 185 -0.59 -3.37 2.94
CA GLY A 185 -0.08 -4.21 4.01
C GLY A 185 0.56 -5.52 3.53
N PHE A 186 0.08 -6.10 2.43
CA PHE A 186 0.77 -7.24 1.81
C PHE A 186 2.12 -6.84 1.23
N PHE A 187 2.21 -5.67 0.59
CA PHE A 187 3.46 -5.16 0.03
C PHE A 187 4.49 -4.87 1.14
N ALA A 188 4.07 -4.20 2.22
CA ALA A 188 4.92 -3.99 3.40
C ALA A 188 5.39 -5.33 3.98
N SER A 189 4.48 -6.30 4.14
CA SER A 189 4.83 -7.65 4.61
C SER A 189 5.81 -8.37 3.69
N ALA A 190 5.69 -8.22 2.36
CA ALA A 190 6.59 -8.83 1.39
C ALA A 190 8.02 -8.27 1.51
N LEU A 191 8.12 -6.96 1.66
CA LEU A 191 9.40 -6.30 1.82
C LEU A 191 10.11 -6.70 3.12
N LYS A 192 9.37 -6.87 4.23
CA LYS A 192 9.91 -7.41 5.49
C LYS A 192 10.55 -8.78 5.30
N ARG A 193 9.90 -9.64 4.51
CA ARG A 193 10.42 -10.98 4.21
C ARG A 193 11.61 -10.95 3.27
N ALA A 194 11.61 -10.04 2.28
CA ALA A 194 12.74 -9.86 1.36
C ALA A 194 14.00 -9.31 2.05
N THR A 195 13.83 -8.49 3.09
CA THR A 195 14.94 -7.86 3.84
C THR A 195 15.34 -8.62 5.11
N ASN A 196 14.63 -9.71 5.43
CA ASN A 196 14.82 -10.49 6.66
C ASN A 196 14.67 -9.65 7.96
N ILE A 197 13.91 -8.55 7.89
CA ILE A 197 13.61 -7.66 9.01
C ILE A 197 12.18 -7.95 9.49
N LYS A 198 11.98 -8.05 10.80
CA LYS A 198 10.67 -8.42 11.36
C LYS A 198 9.67 -7.26 11.42
N ASP A 199 10.12 -6.06 11.76
CA ASP A 199 9.31 -4.85 11.91
C ASP A 199 10.09 -3.61 11.41
N PHE A 200 9.42 -2.68 10.74
CA PHE A 200 10.04 -1.51 10.10
C PHE A 200 10.64 -0.49 11.09
N ALA A 201 10.23 -0.52 12.37
CA ALA A 201 10.83 0.26 13.46
C ALA A 201 10.23 -0.19 14.81
N GLY A 202 11.02 -0.49 15.83
CA GLY A 202 10.55 -0.93 17.15
C GLY A 202 10.30 0.20 18.15
N TRP A 203 9.70 1.33 17.72
CA TRP A 203 9.61 2.54 18.56
C TRP A 203 8.59 2.43 19.70
N ILE A 204 7.59 1.54 19.59
CA ILE A 204 6.59 1.29 20.64
C ILE A 204 6.64 -0.19 21.02
N PRO A 205 7.10 -0.53 22.24
CA PRO A 205 7.18 -1.92 22.67
C PRO A 205 5.78 -2.57 22.67
N GLY A 206 5.65 -3.68 21.93
CA GLY A 206 4.40 -4.44 21.81
C GLY A 206 3.39 -3.93 20.77
N HIS A 207 3.66 -2.84 20.05
CA HIS A 207 2.70 -2.22 19.11
C HIS A 207 3.07 -2.31 17.62
N GLY A 208 4.17 -2.99 17.29
CA GLY A 208 4.67 -3.13 15.92
C GLY A 208 5.26 -1.82 15.38
N GLY A 209 5.62 -1.80 14.09
CA GLY A 209 6.13 -0.60 13.43
C GLY A 209 5.04 0.39 13.06
N ILE A 210 5.29 1.70 13.24
CA ILE A 210 4.38 2.75 12.78
C ILE A 210 4.09 2.60 11.28
N VAL A 211 5.12 2.27 10.49
CA VAL A 211 5.01 2.06 9.04
C VAL A 211 4.01 0.95 8.68
N ASP A 212 3.90 -0.10 9.52
CA ASP A 212 2.92 -1.18 9.33
C ASP A 212 1.46 -0.74 9.59
N ARG A 213 1.25 0.46 10.15
CA ARG A 213 -0.08 1.04 10.40
C ARG A 213 -0.50 2.06 9.34
N VAL A 214 0.45 2.58 8.57
CA VAL A 214 0.22 3.64 7.57
C VAL A 214 0.32 3.12 6.13
N ASP A 215 0.66 1.86 5.93
CA ASP A 215 0.85 1.21 4.63
C ASP A 215 -0.43 1.15 3.79
N CYS A 216 -1.56 0.81 4.40
CA CYS A 216 -2.86 0.76 3.75
C CYS A 216 -3.46 2.17 3.59
N GLN A 217 -3.07 3.11 4.45
CA GLN A 217 -3.55 4.49 4.44
C GLN A 217 -3.04 5.29 3.24
N LEU A 218 -1.86 4.94 2.69
CA LEU A 218 -1.37 5.56 1.47
C LEU A 218 -2.30 5.26 0.29
N PHE A 219 -2.69 4.00 0.10
CA PHE A 219 -3.61 3.59 -0.98
C PHE A 219 -4.95 4.31 -0.85
N MET A 220 -5.46 4.42 0.38
CA MET A 220 -6.68 5.18 0.63
C MET A 220 -6.53 6.68 0.34
N ALA A 221 -5.42 7.31 0.72
CA ALA A 221 -5.20 8.73 0.48
C ALA A 221 -5.18 9.06 -1.02
N VAL A 222 -4.50 8.25 -1.82
CA VAL A 222 -4.44 8.39 -3.28
C VAL A 222 -5.81 8.16 -3.91
N PHE A 223 -6.51 7.09 -3.50
CA PHE A 223 -7.85 6.82 -4.03
C PHE A 223 -8.83 7.94 -3.69
N THR A 224 -8.80 8.42 -2.45
CA THR A 224 -9.67 9.52 -2.00
C THR A 224 -9.43 10.79 -2.82
N TYR A 225 -8.17 11.11 -3.11
CA TYR A 225 -7.80 12.24 -3.97
C TYR A 225 -8.42 12.11 -5.37
N LEU A 226 -8.21 10.96 -6.03
CA LEU A 226 -8.73 10.72 -7.38
C LEU A 226 -10.26 10.69 -7.41
N TYR A 227 -10.86 10.05 -6.41
CA TYR A 227 -12.31 9.93 -6.28
C TYR A 227 -12.95 11.31 -6.08
N TYR A 228 -12.39 12.12 -5.18
CA TYR A 228 -12.86 13.47 -4.95
C TYR A 228 -12.75 14.33 -6.22
N GLN A 229 -11.59 14.31 -6.89
CA GLN A 229 -11.35 15.08 -8.10
C GLN A 229 -12.29 14.73 -9.25
N HIS A 230 -12.51 13.44 -9.50
CA HIS A 230 -13.18 12.98 -10.72
C HIS A 230 -14.66 12.64 -10.54
N ILE A 231 -15.11 12.33 -9.32
CA ILE A 231 -16.49 11.93 -9.06
C ILE A 231 -17.23 13.00 -8.26
N VAL A 232 -16.62 13.53 -7.20
CA VAL A 232 -17.29 14.48 -6.30
C VAL A 232 -17.25 15.90 -6.84
N ASN A 233 -16.08 16.36 -7.30
CA ASN A 233 -15.90 17.72 -7.82
C ASN A 233 -16.36 17.87 -9.29
N ALA A 234 -16.51 16.76 -10.02
CA ALA A 234 -16.97 16.78 -11.41
C ALA A 234 -18.50 16.86 -11.55
N GLN A 235 -19.25 16.65 -10.47
CA GLN A 235 -20.67 16.94 -10.32
C GLN A 235 -20.86 18.40 -9.94
#